data_AF-A0A0S1S8D2-F1
#
_entry.id   AF-A0A0S1S8D2-F1
#
_cell.length_a   1.000
_cell.length_b   1.000
_cell.length_c   1.000
_cell.angle_alpha   90.00
_cell.angle_beta   90.00
_cell.angle_gamma   90.00
#
_symmetry.space_group_name_H-M   'P 1'
#
loop_
_entity.id
_entity.type
_entity.pdbx_description
1 polymer ?
#
loop_
_entity_poly.entity_id
_entity_poly.type
_entity_poly.pdbx_seq_one_letter_code
_entity_poly.pdbx_strand_id
1 'polypeptide(L)'
;MDNLETIFNNLKGSFDKEEPAIGHEARFLKKLNKRSERSRRSWGQGIWKPLLMAASIALLIAIGFGYFIEKPTTDQQIAKISPEASKTEFYFANLINEQTKLLQSESSPETKQMVEDAMFQLKKLEKDYKKMEQDLLNGGNSKFILSAMVTNFQTRISLLQEVLQQIEQIKVINEKEKTHTLI
;
A
#
# COMPACT_ATOMS: atom_id res chain seq x y z
N MET A 1 12.31 10.92 -74.35
CA MET A 1 11.27 11.91 -73.99
C MET A 1 10.30 12.15 -75.16
N ASP A 2 10.46 11.42 -76.28
CA ASP A 2 9.86 11.74 -77.59
C ASP A 2 8.44 11.20 -77.81
N ASN A 3 7.88 10.48 -76.83
CA ASN A 3 6.63 9.75 -77.03
C ASN A 3 5.39 10.64 -76.88
N LEU A 4 5.48 11.72 -76.08
CA LEU A 4 4.34 12.58 -75.77
C LEU A 4 4.09 13.61 -76.89
N GLU A 5 5.17 14.15 -77.47
CA GLU A 5 5.13 15.02 -78.65
C GLU A 5 4.50 14.31 -79.86
N THR A 6 4.86 13.03 -80.06
CA THR A 6 4.36 12.20 -81.17
C THR A 6 2.86 11.92 -81.04
N ILE A 7 2.39 11.59 -79.82
CA ILE A 7 0.96 11.38 -79.54
C ILE A 7 0.18 12.68 -79.73
N PHE A 8 0.70 13.82 -79.27
CA PHE A 8 0.01 15.09 -79.37
C PHE A 8 -0.09 15.59 -80.82
N ASN A 9 0.97 15.42 -81.60
CA ASN A 9 0.97 15.78 -83.03
C ASN A 9 0.01 14.89 -83.85
N ASN A 10 -0.08 13.59 -83.55
CA ASN A 10 -1.01 12.67 -84.21
C ASN A 10 -2.48 12.95 -83.87
N LEU A 11 -2.75 13.59 -82.73
CA LEU A 11 -4.10 13.94 -82.29
C LEU A 11 -4.47 15.41 -82.57
N LYS A 12 -3.53 16.22 -83.07
CA LYS A 12 -3.72 17.62 -83.40
C LYS A 12 -4.77 17.76 -84.51
N GLY A 13 -5.88 18.44 -84.21
CA GLY A 13 -7.05 18.57 -85.09
C GLY A 13 -8.15 17.51 -84.90
N SER A 14 -7.93 16.47 -84.06
CA SER A 14 -8.99 15.49 -83.72
C SER A 14 -9.87 15.92 -82.54
N PHE A 15 -9.42 16.94 -81.79
CA PHE A 15 -10.11 17.46 -80.61
C PHE A 15 -11.06 18.63 -80.90
N ASP A 16 -10.91 19.30 -82.05
CA ASP A 16 -11.72 20.46 -82.44
C ASP A 16 -12.99 20.04 -83.20
N LYS A 17 -13.68 19.02 -82.68
CA LYS A 17 -14.90 18.50 -83.33
C LYS A 17 -16.17 19.19 -82.85
N GLU A 18 -16.22 19.64 -81.60
CA GLU A 18 -17.42 20.22 -80.98
C GLU A 18 -17.05 21.20 -79.87
N GLU A 19 -17.79 22.31 -79.76
CA GLU A 19 -17.64 23.25 -78.65
C GLU A 19 -18.53 22.86 -77.45
N PRO A 20 -18.08 23.13 -76.20
CA PRO A 20 -18.92 22.87 -75.04
C PRO A 20 -20.22 23.70 -75.08
N ALA A 21 -21.33 23.08 -74.69
CA ALA A 21 -22.60 23.79 -74.55
C ALA A 21 -22.46 25.04 -73.64
N ILE A 22 -23.12 26.14 -74.04
CA ILE A 22 -23.07 27.44 -73.37
C ILE A 22 -23.22 27.30 -71.84
N GLY A 23 -22.37 28.01 -71.10
CA GLY A 23 -22.31 27.98 -69.64
C GLY A 23 -21.56 26.78 -69.03
N HIS A 24 -20.85 25.99 -69.84
CA HIS A 24 -20.01 24.88 -69.38
C HIS A 24 -18.98 25.34 -68.33
N GLU A 25 -18.27 26.44 -68.59
CA GLU A 25 -17.25 26.97 -67.66
C GLU A 25 -17.85 27.30 -66.29
N ALA A 26 -18.99 27.98 -66.25
CA ALA A 26 -19.69 28.29 -65.01
C ALA A 26 -20.12 27.02 -64.25
N ARG A 27 -20.62 25.99 -64.96
CA ARG A 27 -20.96 24.68 -64.37
C ARG A 27 -19.71 23.95 -63.87
N PHE A 28 -18.60 24.04 -64.59
CA PHE A 28 -17.32 23.45 -64.23
C PHE A 28 -16.75 24.09 -62.97
N LEU A 29 -16.66 25.42 -62.93
CA LEU A 29 -16.21 26.18 -61.75
C LEU A 29 -17.11 25.93 -60.53
N LYS A 30 -18.44 25.88 -60.73
CA LYS A 30 -19.39 25.51 -59.67
C LYS A 30 -19.14 24.10 -59.14
N LYS A 31 -18.82 23.13 -60.01
CA LYS A 31 -18.53 21.75 -59.60
C LYS A 31 -17.14 21.63 -58.95
N LEU A 32 -16.17 22.43 -59.39
CA LEU A 32 -14.82 22.51 -58.83
C LEU A 32 -14.87 23.06 -57.39
N ASN A 33 -15.53 24.21 -57.20
CA ASN A 33 -15.67 24.85 -55.89
C ASN A 33 -16.53 24.02 -54.92
N LYS A 34 -17.57 23.32 -55.42
CA LYS A 34 -18.35 22.39 -54.60
C LYS A 34 -17.51 21.20 -54.07
N ARG A 35 -16.38 20.87 -54.72
CA ARG A 35 -15.48 19.80 -54.27
C ARG A 35 -14.48 20.28 -53.22
N SER A 36 -14.08 21.56 -53.22
CA SER A 36 -13.27 22.17 -52.15
C SER A 36 -14.08 22.43 -50.87
N GLU A 37 -15.39 22.63 -50.98
CA GLU A 37 -16.30 22.80 -49.83
C GLU A 37 -16.67 21.49 -49.12
N ARG A 38 -16.44 20.33 -49.74
CA ARG A 38 -16.32 19.06 -49.00
C ARG A 38 -14.97 19.05 -48.30
N SER A 39 -14.80 19.98 -47.37
CA SER A 39 -13.75 19.95 -46.38
C SER A 39 -13.73 18.55 -45.77
N ARG A 40 -12.52 18.02 -45.62
CA ARG A 40 -12.24 16.73 -45.01
C ARG A 40 -13.03 16.66 -43.71
N ARG A 41 -14.16 15.95 -43.72
CA ARG A 41 -14.86 15.61 -42.49
C ARG A 41 -13.93 14.62 -41.80
N SER A 42 -13.03 15.12 -40.97
CA SER A 42 -12.10 14.27 -40.23
C SER A 42 -12.92 13.57 -39.15
N TRP A 43 -13.55 12.47 -39.55
CA TRP A 43 -14.40 11.59 -38.74
C TRP A 43 -13.60 10.83 -37.66
N GLY A 44 -12.50 11.42 -37.18
CA GLY A 44 -11.56 10.82 -36.26
C GLY A 44 -10.56 11.82 -35.64
N GLN A 45 -10.82 13.14 -35.64
CA GLN A 45 -9.95 14.09 -34.89
C GLN A 45 -10.66 14.69 -33.68
N GLY A 46 -12.00 14.76 -33.68
CA GLY A 46 -12.77 15.37 -32.59
C GLY A 46 -12.94 14.47 -31.35
N ILE A 47 -12.97 13.15 -31.52
CA ILE A 47 -13.22 12.19 -30.43
C ILE A 47 -11.90 11.80 -29.74
N TRP A 48 -10.78 11.81 -30.46
CA TRP A 48 -9.49 11.34 -29.92
C TRP A 48 -8.85 12.35 -28.97
N LYS A 49 -9.04 13.66 -29.18
CA LYS A 49 -8.51 14.69 -28.28
C LYS A 49 -9.08 14.60 -26.85
N PRO A 50 -10.42 14.57 -26.64
CA PRO A 50 -10.98 14.38 -25.30
C PRO A 50 -10.71 12.97 -24.76
N LEU A 51 -10.62 11.95 -25.61
CA LEU A 51 -10.27 10.58 -25.19
C LEU A 51 -8.85 10.50 -24.63
N LEU A 52 -7.86 11.11 -25.31
CA LEU A 52 -6.47 11.15 -24.84
C LEU A 52 -6.33 11.97 -23.55
N MET A 53 -7.08 13.08 -23.44
CA MET A 53 -7.11 13.90 -22.23
C MET A 53 -7.71 13.11 -21.05
N ALA A 54 -8.85 12.44 -21.25
CA ALA A 54 -9.46 11.58 -20.24
C ALA A 54 -8.55 10.40 -19.86
N ALA A 55 -7.87 9.77 -20.82
CA ALA A 55 -6.93 8.69 -20.55
C ALA A 55 -5.73 9.16 -19.72
N SER A 56 -5.20 10.36 -19.97
CA SER A 56 -4.12 10.93 -19.15
C SER A 56 -4.55 11.21 -17.71
N ILE A 57 -5.78 11.71 -17.52
CA ILE A 57 -6.35 11.95 -16.20
C ILE A 57 -6.63 10.62 -15.48
N ALA A 58 -7.21 9.64 -16.17
CA ALA A 58 -7.46 8.31 -15.63
C ALA A 58 -6.15 7.59 -15.26
N LEU A 59 -5.09 7.77 -16.04
CA LEU A 59 -3.76 7.23 -15.73
C LEU A 59 -3.16 7.87 -14.47
N LEU A 60 -3.25 9.20 -14.34
CA LEU A 60 -2.80 9.91 -13.14
C LEU A 60 -3.62 9.49 -11.90
N ILE A 61 -4.93 9.31 -12.05
CA ILE A 61 -5.80 8.79 -10.99
C ILE A 61 -5.40 7.35 -10.66
N ALA A 62 -5.17 6.47 -11.63
CA ALA A 62 -4.80 5.08 -11.37
C ALA A 62 -3.43 4.97 -10.66
N ILE A 63 -2.45 5.78 -11.05
CA ILE A 63 -1.14 5.85 -10.39
C ILE A 63 -1.28 6.41 -8.98
N GLY A 64 -2.00 7.53 -8.82
CA GLY A 64 -2.26 8.14 -7.51
C GLY A 64 -2.98 7.18 -6.58
N PHE A 65 -4.06 6.56 -7.06
CA PHE A 65 -4.85 5.58 -6.32
C PHE A 65 -4.00 4.37 -5.90
N GLY A 66 -3.09 3.91 -6.76
CA GLY A 66 -2.12 2.86 -6.42
C GLY A 66 -1.17 3.24 -5.29
N TYR A 67 -0.78 4.52 -5.19
CA TYR A 67 0.02 5.05 -4.07
C TYR A 67 -0.79 5.25 -2.78
N PHE A 68 -2.09 5.53 -2.90
CA PHE A 68 -2.99 5.73 -1.74
C PHE A 68 -3.58 4.43 -1.16
N ILE A 69 -3.37 3.27 -1.79
CA ILE A 69 -3.77 1.99 -1.20
C ILE A 69 -2.78 1.64 -0.08
N GLU A 70 -3.22 1.84 1.16
CA GLU A 70 -2.49 1.38 2.34
C GLU A 70 -2.39 -0.16 2.33
N LYS A 71 -1.16 -0.66 2.51
CA LYS A 71 -0.94 -2.09 2.72
C LYS A 71 -1.47 -2.46 4.12
N PRO A 72 -2.13 -3.62 4.26
CA PRO A 72 -2.64 -4.02 5.56
C PRO A 72 -1.49 -4.19 6.57
N THR A 73 -1.69 -3.69 7.80
CA THR A 73 -0.70 -3.85 8.87
C THR A 73 -0.53 -5.33 9.27
N THR A 74 0.56 -5.67 9.96
CA THR A 74 0.77 -7.02 10.52
C THR A 74 -0.45 -7.47 11.33
N ASP A 75 -0.94 -6.62 12.23
CA ASP A 75 -2.10 -6.92 13.09
C ASP A 75 -3.37 -7.17 12.26
N GLN A 76 -3.60 -6.38 11.20
CA GLN A 76 -4.73 -6.59 10.28
C GLN A 76 -4.60 -7.89 9.50
N GLN A 77 -3.39 -8.30 9.14
CA GLN A 77 -3.15 -9.56 8.45
C GLN A 77 -3.33 -10.75 9.40
N ILE A 78 -2.82 -10.66 10.63
CA ILE A 78 -3.00 -11.69 11.66
C ILE A 78 -4.48 -11.82 12.05
N ALA A 79 -5.21 -10.72 12.20
CA ALA A 79 -6.64 -10.74 12.50
C ALA A 79 -7.47 -11.47 11.43
N LYS A 80 -7.00 -11.48 10.17
CA LYS A 80 -7.63 -12.28 9.09
C LYS A 80 -7.33 -13.77 9.20
N ILE A 81 -6.17 -14.14 9.75
CA ILE A 81 -5.76 -15.54 9.93
C ILE A 81 -6.37 -16.12 11.20
N SER A 82 -6.31 -15.38 12.31
CA SER A 82 -6.89 -15.74 13.59
C SER A 82 -7.42 -14.48 14.31
N PRO A 83 -8.73 -14.24 14.22
CA PRO A 83 -9.40 -13.19 14.98
C PRO A 83 -9.22 -13.34 16.50
N GLU A 84 -9.17 -14.57 16.99
CA GLU A 84 -8.97 -14.90 18.39
C GLU A 84 -7.58 -14.47 18.86
N ALA A 85 -6.53 -14.75 18.08
CA ALA A 85 -5.17 -14.36 18.39
C ALA A 85 -5.02 -12.84 18.52
N SER A 86 -5.64 -12.08 17.61
CA SER A 86 -5.64 -10.62 17.66
C SER A 86 -6.34 -10.05 18.90
N LYS A 87 -7.47 -10.66 19.31
CA LYS A 87 -8.13 -10.30 20.58
C LYS A 87 -7.22 -10.60 21.78
N THR A 88 -6.65 -11.80 21.81
CA THR A 88 -5.71 -12.23 22.87
C THR A 88 -4.52 -11.27 22.98
N GLU A 89 -3.94 -10.86 21.86
CA GLU A 89 -2.87 -9.87 21.81
C GLU A 89 -3.31 -8.54 22.42
N PHE A 90 -4.47 -8.01 22.01
CA PHE A 90 -5.00 -6.76 22.55
C PHE A 90 -5.13 -6.78 24.07
N TYR A 91 -5.72 -7.84 24.64
CA TYR A 91 -5.90 -7.96 26.09
C TYR A 91 -4.56 -8.10 26.84
N PHE A 92 -3.70 -9.03 26.42
CA PHE A 92 -2.46 -9.32 27.16
C PHE A 92 -1.36 -8.29 26.95
N ALA A 93 -1.29 -7.62 25.79
CA ALA A 93 -0.34 -6.54 25.56
C ALA A 93 -0.59 -5.37 26.53
N ASN A 94 -1.85 -5.01 26.74
CA ASN A 94 -2.22 -3.97 27.70
C ASN A 94 -1.83 -4.35 29.13
N LEU A 95 -2.19 -5.57 29.56
CA LEU A 95 -1.83 -6.09 30.89
C LEU A 95 -0.31 -6.09 31.13
N ILE A 96 0.46 -6.60 30.16
CA ILE A 96 1.92 -6.65 30.25
C ILE A 96 2.49 -5.23 30.32
N ASN A 97 1.96 -4.28 29.56
CA ASN A 97 2.41 -2.89 29.57
C ASN A 97 2.18 -2.24 30.95
N GLU A 98 0.99 -2.41 31.52
CA GLU A 98 0.67 -1.92 32.86
C GLU A 98 1.59 -2.52 33.94
N GLN A 99 1.77 -3.84 33.93
CA GLN A 99 2.65 -4.52 34.89
C GLN A 99 4.13 -4.15 34.68
N THR A 100 4.57 -3.93 33.44
CA THR A 100 5.93 -3.47 33.14
C THR A 100 6.18 -2.08 33.70
N LYS A 101 5.21 -1.16 33.57
CA LYS A 101 5.29 0.18 34.17
C LYS A 101 5.34 0.12 35.69
N LEU A 102 4.52 -0.75 36.29
CA LEU A 102 4.56 -0.99 37.73
C LEU A 102 5.95 -1.47 38.15
N LEU A 103 6.47 -2.52 37.51
CA LEU A 103 7.81 -3.05 37.79
C LEU A 103 8.91 -1.99 37.70
N GLN A 104 8.87 -1.12 36.69
CA GLN A 104 9.82 -0.02 36.56
C GLN A 104 9.71 1.00 37.69
N SER A 105 8.49 1.29 38.15
CA SER A 105 8.26 2.20 39.28
C SER A 105 8.74 1.62 40.62
N GLU A 106 8.87 0.30 40.72
CA GLU A 106 9.37 -0.40 41.90
C GLU A 106 10.91 -0.50 41.99
N SER A 107 11.62 0.18 41.07
CA SER A 107 13.08 0.22 41.05
C SER A 107 13.65 1.06 42.19
N SER A 108 14.44 0.42 43.05
CA SER A 108 15.22 1.03 44.15
C SER A 108 16.68 0.54 44.07
N PRO A 109 17.64 1.12 44.82
CA PRO A 109 19.02 0.63 44.84
C PRO A 109 19.13 -0.88 45.14
N GLU A 110 18.25 -1.41 45.98
CA GLU A 110 18.21 -2.82 46.39
C GLU A 110 17.56 -3.73 45.35
N THR A 111 16.65 -3.22 44.52
CA THR A 111 15.88 -4.02 43.54
C THR A 111 16.32 -3.79 42.09
N LYS A 112 17.18 -2.79 41.83
CA LYS A 112 17.56 -2.32 40.50
C LYS A 112 18.03 -3.44 39.57
N GLN A 113 18.90 -4.32 40.05
CA GLN A 113 19.42 -5.42 39.23
C GLN A 113 18.30 -6.38 38.78
N MET A 114 17.37 -6.70 39.67
CA MET A 114 16.25 -7.59 39.36
C MET A 114 15.31 -6.97 38.34
N VAL A 115 15.04 -5.67 38.46
CA VAL A 115 14.25 -4.91 37.48
C VAL A 115 14.94 -4.90 36.12
N GLU A 116 16.24 -4.62 36.07
CA GLU A 116 17.02 -4.60 34.82
C GLU A 116 17.05 -5.98 34.13
N ASP A 117 17.28 -7.04 34.89
CA ASP A 117 17.30 -8.42 34.38
C ASP A 117 15.92 -8.84 33.86
N ALA A 118 14.85 -8.49 34.58
CA ALA A 118 13.48 -8.76 34.15
C ALA A 118 13.14 -8.00 32.84
N MET A 119 13.50 -6.73 32.75
CA MET A 119 13.32 -5.93 31.53
C MET A 119 14.07 -6.53 30.34
N PHE A 120 15.29 -7.03 30.55
CA PHE A 120 16.07 -7.71 29.52
C PHE A 120 15.37 -8.99 29.03
N GLN A 121 14.85 -9.80 29.96
CA GLN A 121 14.13 -11.03 29.62
C GLN A 121 12.81 -10.74 28.89
N LEU A 122 12.04 -9.73 29.33
CA LEU A 122 10.82 -9.28 28.67
C LEU A 122 11.08 -8.88 27.21
N LYS A 123 12.17 -8.15 26.96
CA LYS A 123 12.57 -7.74 25.60
C LYS A 123 12.90 -8.95 24.71
N LYS A 124 13.53 -9.98 25.26
CA LYS A 124 13.79 -11.23 24.52
C LYS A 124 12.48 -11.94 24.16
N LEU A 125 11.57 -12.06 25.13
CA LEU A 125 10.25 -12.68 24.92
C LEU A 125 9.42 -11.90 23.88
N GLU A 126 9.45 -10.58 23.90
CA GLU A 126 8.80 -9.73 22.90
C GLU A 126 9.38 -9.96 21.50
N LYS A 127 10.70 -10.04 21.38
CA LYS A 127 11.35 -10.34 20.10
C LYS A 127 10.93 -11.71 19.55
N ASP A 128 10.86 -12.72 20.41
CA ASP A 128 10.40 -14.06 20.01
C ASP A 128 8.92 -14.03 19.57
N TYR A 129 8.07 -13.23 20.23
CA TYR A 129 6.69 -13.00 19.82
C TYR A 129 6.59 -12.39 18.41
N LYS A 130 7.35 -11.32 18.14
CA LYS A 130 7.39 -10.70 16.81
C LYS A 130 7.90 -11.63 15.72
N LYS A 131 8.79 -12.57 16.06
CA LYS A 131 9.20 -13.62 15.12
C LYS A 131 8.03 -14.57 14.81
N MET A 132 7.27 -14.99 15.82
CA MET A 132 6.10 -15.86 15.64
C MET A 132 5.00 -15.20 14.79
N GLU A 133 4.80 -13.89 14.91
CA GLU A 133 3.91 -13.13 14.00
C GLU A 133 4.33 -13.30 12.54
N GLN A 134 5.62 -13.14 12.25
CA GLN A 134 6.14 -13.30 10.89
C GLN A 134 6.03 -14.76 10.42
N ASP A 135 6.35 -15.73 11.27
CA ASP A 135 6.22 -17.15 10.94
C ASP A 135 4.76 -17.53 10.63
N LEU A 136 3.80 -16.92 11.34
CA LEU A 136 2.36 -17.09 11.07
C LEU A 136 1.96 -16.50 9.70
N LEU A 137 2.43 -15.28 9.39
CA LEU A 137 2.18 -14.63 8.10
C LEU A 137 2.81 -15.36 6.92
N ASN A 138 3.96 -15.99 7.14
CA ASN A 138 4.68 -16.76 6.13
C ASN A 138 4.10 -18.17 5.90
N GLY A 139 2.96 -18.50 6.53
CA GLY A 139 2.28 -19.78 6.33
C GLY A 139 2.85 -20.94 7.15
N GLY A 140 3.52 -20.65 8.26
CA GLY A 140 3.92 -21.67 9.23
C GLY A 140 2.72 -22.38 9.87
N ASN A 141 2.97 -23.44 10.65
CA ASN A 141 1.88 -24.21 11.27
C ASN A 141 1.13 -23.36 12.32
N SER A 142 -0.02 -22.82 11.91
CA SER A 142 -0.78 -21.85 12.71
C SER A 142 -1.13 -22.39 14.10
N LYS A 143 -1.50 -23.66 14.25
CA LYS A 143 -1.87 -24.23 15.54
C LYS A 143 -0.70 -24.20 16.53
N PHE A 144 0.49 -24.63 16.09
CA PHE A 144 1.68 -24.62 16.95
C PHE A 144 2.16 -23.20 17.24
N ILE A 145 2.15 -22.32 16.23
CA ILE A 145 2.59 -20.93 16.40
C ILE A 145 1.66 -20.17 17.35
N LEU A 146 0.34 -20.29 17.18
CA LEU A 146 -0.63 -19.66 18.08
C LEU A 146 -0.51 -20.18 19.51
N SER A 147 -0.28 -21.48 19.70
CA SER A 147 0.00 -22.04 21.02
C SER A 147 1.26 -21.44 21.64
N ALA A 148 2.33 -21.30 20.87
CA ALA A 148 3.59 -20.72 21.35
C ALA A 148 3.45 -19.21 21.65
N MET A 149 2.65 -18.48 20.88
CA MET A 149 2.29 -17.08 21.16
C MET A 149 1.56 -16.93 22.50
N VAL A 150 0.59 -17.81 22.78
CA VAL A 150 -0.11 -17.86 24.08
C VAL A 150 0.87 -18.17 25.21
N THR A 151 1.72 -19.19 25.04
CA THR A 151 2.75 -19.53 26.05
C THR A 151 3.68 -18.34 26.30
N ASN A 152 4.09 -17.61 25.28
CA ASN A 152 4.95 -16.45 25.43
C ASN A 152 4.28 -15.31 26.24
N PHE A 153 2.98 -15.07 26.06
CA PHE A 153 2.23 -14.16 26.93
C PHE A 153 2.24 -14.63 28.38
N GLN A 154 1.92 -15.92 28.60
CA GLN A 154 1.92 -16.51 29.95
C GLN A 154 3.30 -16.38 30.61
N THR A 155 4.38 -16.66 29.89
CA THR A 155 5.75 -16.52 30.41
C THR A 155 6.07 -15.08 30.81
N ARG A 156 5.70 -14.09 29.99
CA ARG A 156 5.92 -12.67 30.33
C ARG A 156 5.15 -12.26 31.59
N ILE A 157 3.91 -12.70 31.71
CA ILE A 157 3.07 -12.41 32.89
C ILE A 157 3.63 -13.09 34.14
N SER A 158 4.03 -14.35 34.05
CA SER A 158 4.63 -15.07 35.18
C SER A 158 5.93 -14.42 35.65
N LEU A 159 6.80 -14.01 34.71
CA LEU A 159 8.03 -13.28 35.04
C LEU A 159 7.73 -11.97 35.78
N LEU A 160 6.78 -11.17 35.28
CA LEU A 160 6.38 -9.90 35.90
C LEU A 160 5.85 -10.12 37.32
N GLN A 161 4.96 -11.10 37.50
CA GLN A 161 4.39 -11.44 38.81
C GLN A 161 5.46 -11.91 39.79
N GLU A 162 6.35 -12.80 39.36
CA GLU A 162 7.41 -13.33 40.21
C GLU A 162 8.36 -12.22 40.68
N VAL A 163 8.81 -11.36 39.78
CA VAL A 163 9.75 -10.28 40.12
C VAL A 163 9.09 -9.24 41.03
N LEU A 164 7.84 -8.83 40.74
CA LEU A 164 7.09 -7.92 41.60
C LEU A 164 6.90 -8.50 43.01
N GLN A 165 6.60 -9.79 43.11
CA GLN A 165 6.47 -10.46 44.41
C GLN A 165 7.80 -10.48 45.18
N GLN A 166 8.92 -10.75 44.51
CA GLN A 166 10.23 -10.73 45.16
C GLN A 166 10.63 -9.31 45.61
N ILE A 167 10.31 -8.28 44.82
CA ILE A 167 10.52 -6.88 45.22
C ILE A 167 9.71 -6.54 46.48
N GLU A 168 8.44 -6.93 46.52
CA GLU A 168 7.59 -6.70 47.69
C GLU A 168 8.14 -7.38 48.95
N GLN A 169 8.67 -8.62 48.81
CA GLN A 169 9.32 -9.32 49.92
C GLN A 169 10.55 -8.56 50.44
N ILE A 170 11.39 -8.02 49.54
CA ILE A 170 12.57 -7.22 49.91
C ILE A 170 12.14 -5.97 50.69
N LYS A 171 11.09 -5.28 50.24
CA LYS A 171 10.56 -4.10 50.94
C LYS A 171 10.09 -4.44 52.35
N VAL A 172 9.30 -5.49 52.51
CA VAL A 172 8.80 -5.92 53.82
C VAL A 172 9.94 -6.29 54.77
N ILE A 173 11.00 -6.92 54.28
CA ILE A 173 12.19 -7.24 55.09
C ILE A 173 12.89 -5.95 55.54
N ASN A 174 13.15 -5.03 54.61
CA ASN A 174 13.81 -3.77 54.89
C ASN A 174 13.03 -2.89 55.87
N GLU A 175 11.70 -2.91 55.83
CA GLU A 175 10.84 -2.20 56.79
C GLU A 175 10.96 -2.80 58.21
N LYS A 176 10.98 -4.12 58.33
CA LYS A 176 11.14 -4.81 59.63
C LYS A 176 12.51 -4.57 60.26
N GLU A 177 13.57 -4.52 59.45
CA GLU A 177 14.91 -4.21 59.95
C GLU A 177 15.00 -2.77 60.48
N LYS A 178 14.37 -1.81 59.79
CA LYS A 178 14.30 -0.42 60.24
C LYS A 178 13.55 -0.28 61.57
N THR A 179 12.46 -1.00 61.79
CA THR A 179 11.71 -0.91 63.06
C THR A 179 12.46 -1.56 64.23
N HIS A 180 13.20 -2.66 63.99
CA HIS A 180 14.03 -3.30 65.02
C HIS A 180 15.25 -2.49 65.46
N THR A 181 15.77 -1.61 64.60
CA THR A 181 16.95 -0.78 64.92
C THR A 181 16.59 0.49 65.71
N LEU A 182 15.29 0.78 65.87
CA LEU A 182 14.76 1.98 66.53
C LEU A 182 14.17 1.70 67.93
N ILE A 183 14.27 0.47 68.44
CA ILE A 183 13.82 0.03 69.77
C ILE A 183 15.06 -0.41 70.56
#